data_AF-A0A522EBD4-F1
#
_entry.id   AF-A0A522EBD4-F1
#
_cell.length_a   1.000
_cell.length_b   1.000
_cell.length_c   1.000
_cell.angle_alpha   90.00
_cell.angle_beta   90.00
_cell.angle_gamma   90.00
#
_symmetry.space_group_name_H-M   'P 1'
#
loop_
_entity.id
_entity.type
_entity.pdbx_description
1 polymer ?
#
loop_
_entity_poly.entity_id
_entity_poly.type
_entity_poly.pdbx_seq_one_letter_code
_entity_poly.pdbx_strand_id
1 'polypeptide(L)'
;MPDSTACLTARASLEEIRSHKQEFDVAYDLVVSSRKPEDVLKAQGLKRDLETKMNALQETLYVVEAERLFDLRHQYESQIVLLKSAGLVETKKETDAAGVEREVFFMTGIDGKEYPMPSYETIVSRFGERRELFETKADQGFKKLVLVPFGIGLDALIQKFRAHLLAYKKAHPAFGRIDPSLRDGSDHSNWDPLWISDWYREAGINNTLVYDPVSFD
;
A
#
# COMPACT_ATOMS: atom_id res chain seq x y z
N MET A 1 5.07 15.76 16.51
CA MET A 1 4.18 15.66 15.35
C MET A 1 3.10 16.71 15.53
N PRO A 2 2.98 17.71 14.64
CA PRO A 2 1.75 18.51 14.56
C PRO A 2 0.62 17.53 14.20
N ASP A 3 -0.54 17.65 14.84
CA ASP A 3 -1.63 16.69 14.72
C ASP A 3 -1.97 16.47 13.23
N SER A 4 -1.69 15.27 12.71
CA SER A 4 -2.08 14.91 11.35
C SER A 4 -3.59 15.07 11.20
N THR A 5 -4.08 15.41 10.01
CA THR A 5 -5.53 15.56 9.76
C THR A 5 -6.31 14.34 10.26
N ALA A 6 -5.79 13.13 10.08
CA ALA A 6 -6.38 11.89 10.58
C ALA A 6 -6.47 11.84 12.12
N CYS A 7 -5.47 12.35 12.85
CA CYS A 7 -5.49 12.44 14.30
C CYS A 7 -6.57 13.44 14.78
N LEU A 8 -6.68 14.60 14.13
CA LEU A 8 -7.72 15.58 14.44
C LEU A 8 -9.13 15.01 14.16
N THR A 9 -9.30 14.34 13.02
CA THR A 9 -10.56 13.65 12.67
C THR A 9 -10.90 12.59 13.70
N ALA A 10 -9.94 11.73 14.09
CA ALA A 10 -10.18 10.69 15.10
C ALA A 10 -10.62 11.27 16.44
N ARG A 11 -10.00 12.38 16.89
CA ARG A 11 -10.40 13.07 18.12
C ARG A 11 -11.81 13.64 18.03
N ALA A 12 -12.15 14.31 16.93
CA ALA A 12 -13.49 14.84 16.71
C ALA A 12 -14.55 13.73 16.70
N SER A 13 -14.29 12.63 15.99
CA SER A 13 -15.17 11.45 15.96
C SER A 13 -15.35 10.82 17.35
N LEU A 14 -14.30 10.79 18.17
CA LEU A 14 -14.39 10.28 19.54
C LEU A 14 -15.31 11.14 20.42
N GLU A 15 -15.24 12.46 20.30
CA GLU A 15 -16.13 13.37 21.05
C GLU A 15 -17.60 13.23 20.60
N GLU A 16 -17.85 13.08 19.29
CA GLU A 16 -19.19 12.80 18.79
C GLU A 16 -19.76 11.48 19.32
N ILE A 17 -18.94 10.42 19.35
CA ILE A 17 -19.33 9.11 19.89
C ILE A 17 -19.65 9.23 21.39
N ARG A 18 -18.86 9.98 22.15
CA ARG A 18 -19.14 10.23 23.58
C ARG A 18 -20.48 10.91 23.79
N SER A 19 -20.79 11.94 22.98
CA SER A 19 -22.09 12.61 23.02
C SER A 19 -23.23 11.65 22.67
N HIS A 20 -23.11 10.90 21.58
CA HIS A 20 -24.14 9.94 21.16
C HIS A 20 -24.34 8.80 22.18
N LYS A 21 -23.27 8.40 22.87
CA LYS A 21 -23.35 7.39 23.93
C LYS A 21 -24.20 7.91 25.09
N GLN A 22 -24.02 9.17 25.49
CA GLN A 22 -24.85 9.77 26.55
C GLN A 22 -26.32 9.79 26.15
N GLU A 23 -26.64 10.15 24.90
CA GLU A 23 -28.01 10.10 24.38
C GLU A 23 -28.60 8.69 24.37
N PHE A 24 -27.78 7.70 23.99
CA PHE A 24 -28.16 6.28 24.03
C PHE A 24 -28.41 5.82 25.47
N ASP A 25 -27.55 6.15 26.42
CA ASP A 25 -27.69 5.77 27.83
C ASP A 25 -29.04 6.30 28.39
N VAL A 26 -29.37 7.57 28.10
CA VAL A 26 -30.66 8.17 28.48
C VAL A 26 -31.84 7.46 27.82
N ALA A 27 -31.75 7.15 26.52
CA ALA A 27 -32.79 6.43 25.80
C ALA A 27 -32.98 5.01 26.33
N TYR A 28 -31.89 4.35 26.73
CA TYR A 28 -31.92 3.01 27.30
C TYR A 28 -32.58 2.99 28.68
N ASP A 29 -32.29 3.96 29.55
CA ASP A 29 -32.95 4.09 30.85
C ASP A 29 -34.46 4.33 30.72
N LEU A 30 -34.88 5.06 29.67
CA LEU A 30 -36.29 5.22 29.33
C LEU A 30 -36.93 3.89 28.90
N VAL A 31 -36.25 3.08 28.08
CA VAL A 31 -36.74 1.73 27.73
C VAL A 31 -36.96 0.87 28.98
N VAL A 32 -36.03 0.90 29.93
CA VAL A 32 -36.11 0.12 31.17
C VAL A 32 -37.29 0.56 32.03
N SER A 33 -37.56 1.87 32.10
CA SER A 33 -38.58 2.46 32.97
C SER A 33 -39.99 2.51 32.36
N SER A 34 -40.11 2.87 31.08
CA SER A 34 -41.40 3.12 30.41
C SER A 34 -41.96 1.89 29.69
N ARG A 35 -41.08 0.99 29.22
CA ARG A 35 -41.36 -0.16 28.34
C ARG A 35 -42.18 0.17 27.09
N LYS A 36 -42.14 1.43 26.63
CA LYS A 36 -42.90 1.83 25.45
C LYS A 36 -42.18 1.38 24.17
N PRO A 37 -42.92 0.94 23.14
CA PRO A 37 -42.33 0.57 21.84
C PRO A 37 -41.54 1.71 21.18
N GLU A 38 -41.98 2.96 21.36
CA GLU A 38 -41.32 4.15 20.81
C GLU A 38 -39.90 4.35 21.35
N ASP A 39 -39.71 4.14 22.66
CA ASP A 39 -38.42 4.27 23.33
C ASP A 39 -37.47 3.15 22.88
N VAL A 40 -38.00 1.94 22.67
CA VAL A 40 -37.22 0.79 22.14
C VAL A 40 -36.69 1.09 20.74
N LEU A 41 -37.54 1.62 19.86
CA LEU A 41 -37.13 1.98 18.49
C LEU A 41 -36.05 3.07 18.50
N LYS A 42 -36.21 4.09 19.35
CA LYS A 42 -35.22 5.17 19.50
C LYS A 42 -33.87 4.64 19.99
N ALA A 43 -33.85 3.83 21.05
CA ALA A 43 -32.62 3.25 21.58
C ALA A 43 -31.93 2.32 20.54
N GLN A 44 -32.69 1.55 19.78
CA GLN A 44 -32.14 0.72 18.70
C GLN A 44 -31.54 1.55 17.56
N GLY A 45 -32.17 2.68 17.18
CA GLY A 45 -31.61 3.61 16.20
C GLY A 45 -30.25 4.15 16.66
N LEU A 46 -30.21 4.71 17.87
CA LEU A 46 -28.99 5.24 18.48
C LEU A 46 -27.88 4.18 18.60
N LYS A 47 -28.24 2.94 18.92
CA LYS A 47 -27.28 1.82 18.94
C LYS A 47 -26.64 1.59 17.57
N ARG A 48 -27.44 1.51 16.49
CA ARG A 48 -26.90 1.30 15.13
C ARG A 48 -26.02 2.47 14.69
N ASP A 49 -26.41 3.69 15.03
CA ASP A 49 -25.64 4.89 14.71
C ASP A 49 -24.30 4.89 15.46
N LEU A 50 -24.30 4.50 16.73
CA LEU A 50 -23.08 4.31 17.52
C LEU A 50 -22.17 3.24 16.94
N GLU A 51 -22.70 2.08 16.58
CA GLU A 51 -21.93 1.00 15.93
C GLU A 51 -21.29 1.49 14.63
N THR A 52 -22.04 2.24 13.82
CA THR A 52 -21.54 2.82 12.55
C THR A 52 -20.42 3.82 12.82
N LYS A 53 -20.59 4.74 13.77
CA LYS A 53 -19.58 5.73 14.14
C LYS A 53 -18.33 5.08 14.74
N MET A 54 -18.49 4.05 15.57
CA MET A 54 -17.37 3.29 16.14
C MET A 54 -16.54 2.59 15.06
N ASN A 55 -17.19 1.97 14.08
CA ASN A 55 -16.50 1.35 12.95
C ASN A 55 -15.72 2.39 12.13
N ALA A 56 -16.33 3.54 11.83
CA ALA A 56 -15.65 4.63 11.12
C ALA A 56 -14.44 5.20 11.90
N LEU A 57 -14.56 5.33 13.23
CA LEU A 57 -13.43 5.71 14.08
C LEU A 57 -12.33 4.66 14.02
N GLN A 58 -12.68 3.37 14.08
CA GLN A 58 -11.71 2.28 14.00
C GLN A 58 -10.90 2.31 12.70
N GLU A 59 -11.56 2.54 11.55
CA GLU A 59 -10.87 2.72 10.26
C GLU A 59 -9.93 3.92 10.26
N THR A 60 -10.35 5.04 10.87
CA THR A 60 -9.52 6.23 11.01
C THR A 60 -8.30 5.96 11.90
N LEU A 61 -8.46 5.18 12.97
CA LEU A 61 -7.36 4.79 13.85
C LEU A 61 -6.32 3.93 13.13
N TYR A 62 -6.73 3.05 12.21
CA TYR A 62 -5.77 2.30 11.40
C TYR A 62 -4.88 3.21 10.55
N VAL A 63 -5.43 4.29 9.99
CA VAL A 63 -4.64 5.30 9.28
C VAL A 63 -3.64 5.95 10.24
N VAL A 64 -4.09 6.38 11.42
CA VAL A 64 -3.23 7.05 12.42
C VAL A 64 -2.08 6.14 12.86
N GLU A 65 -2.36 4.87 13.14
CA GLU A 65 -1.36 3.89 13.57
C GLU A 65 -0.37 3.56 12.44
N ALA A 66 -0.86 3.34 11.23
CA ALA A 66 -0.02 3.09 10.06
C ALA A 66 0.97 4.24 9.81
N GLU A 67 0.48 5.48 9.88
CA GLU A 67 1.34 6.67 9.73
C GLU A 67 2.34 6.80 10.88
N ARG A 68 1.88 6.59 12.13
CA ARG A 68 2.75 6.68 13.32
C ARG A 68 3.90 5.67 13.28
N LEU A 69 3.60 4.44 12.88
CA LEU A 69 4.55 3.33 12.93
C LEU A 69 5.45 3.25 11.69
N PHE A 70 4.91 3.61 10.52
CA PHE A 70 5.55 3.35 9.24
C PHE A 70 5.71 4.57 8.33
N ASP A 71 5.11 5.73 8.59
CA ASP A 71 5.08 6.82 7.58
C ASP A 71 4.55 6.30 6.23
N LEU A 72 3.47 5.51 6.30
CA LEU A 72 3.05 4.59 5.25
C LEU A 72 2.65 5.32 3.97
N ARG A 73 1.94 6.44 4.08
CA ARG A 73 1.51 7.27 2.94
C ARG A 73 2.68 7.75 2.12
N HIS A 74 3.67 8.35 2.77
CA HIS A 74 4.86 8.85 2.10
C HIS A 74 5.64 7.72 1.42
N GLN A 75 5.79 6.57 2.09
CA GLN A 75 6.43 5.40 1.48
C GLN A 75 5.64 4.83 0.28
N TYR A 76 4.32 4.82 0.34
CA TYR A 76 3.46 4.38 -0.75
C TYR A 76 3.60 5.30 -1.96
N GLU A 77 3.41 6.61 -1.76
CA GLU A 77 3.49 7.63 -2.81
C GLU A 77 4.87 7.63 -3.47
N SER A 78 5.93 7.58 -2.67
CA SER A 78 7.33 7.49 -3.16
C SER A 78 7.53 6.26 -4.05
N GLN A 79 6.99 5.11 -3.67
CA GLN A 79 7.14 3.89 -4.46
C GLN A 79 6.32 3.89 -5.73
N ILE A 80 5.09 4.40 -5.71
CA ILE A 80 4.28 4.53 -6.92
C ILE A 80 4.99 5.44 -7.94
N VAL A 81 5.55 6.57 -7.49
CA VAL A 81 6.34 7.47 -8.35
C VAL A 81 7.56 6.74 -8.91
N LEU A 82 8.31 6.01 -8.08
CA LEU A 82 9.47 5.25 -8.51
C LEU A 82 9.10 4.19 -9.55
N LEU A 83 8.11 3.34 -9.26
CA LEU A 83 7.63 2.29 -10.15
C LEU A 83 7.15 2.86 -11.49
N LYS A 84 6.44 4.00 -11.48
CA LYS A 84 5.99 4.70 -12.70
C LYS A 84 7.18 5.21 -13.50
N SER A 85 8.15 5.86 -12.84
CA SER A 85 9.35 6.38 -13.49
C SER A 85 10.26 5.29 -14.07
N ALA A 86 10.28 4.10 -13.44
CA ALA A 86 10.97 2.92 -13.93
C ALA A 86 10.20 2.20 -15.06
N GLY A 87 9.00 2.68 -15.40
CA GLY A 87 8.12 2.05 -16.38
C GLY A 87 7.59 0.70 -15.94
N LEU A 88 7.63 0.37 -14.64
CA LEU A 88 7.17 -0.91 -14.09
C LEU A 88 5.66 -0.95 -13.90
N VAL A 89 5.01 0.21 -13.78
CA VAL A 89 3.55 0.35 -13.72
C VAL A 89 3.08 1.36 -14.75
N GLU A 90 1.87 1.12 -15.25
CA GLU A 90 1.15 1.96 -16.20
C GLU A 90 -0.07 2.57 -15.51
N THR A 91 -0.66 3.59 -16.13
CA THR A 91 -1.79 4.34 -15.57
C THR A 91 -2.96 4.37 -16.53
N LYS A 92 -4.15 4.09 -16.02
CA LYS A 92 -5.41 4.24 -16.75
C LYS A 92 -6.41 5.02 -15.91
N LYS A 93 -7.40 5.61 -16.58
CA LYS A 93 -8.55 6.19 -15.91
C LYS A 93 -9.64 5.14 -15.78
N GLU A 94 -10.17 4.99 -14.57
CA GLU A 94 -11.36 4.19 -14.32
C GLU A 94 -12.44 5.08 -13.68
N THR A 95 -13.68 4.86 -14.08
CA THR A 95 -14.84 5.53 -13.48
C THR A 95 -15.48 4.57 -12.50
N ASP A 96 -15.64 4.98 -11.25
CA ASP A 96 -16.33 4.17 -10.26
C ASP A 96 -17.86 4.13 -10.50
N ALA A 97 -18.57 3.32 -9.70
CA ALA A 97 -20.02 3.20 -9.77
C ALA A 97 -20.77 4.52 -9.47
N ALA A 98 -20.10 5.50 -8.88
CA ALA A 98 -20.65 6.83 -8.58
C ALA A 98 -20.32 7.87 -9.68
N GLY A 99 -19.65 7.47 -10.77
CA GLY A 99 -19.28 8.36 -11.86
C GLY A 99 -17.99 9.16 -11.63
N VAL A 100 -17.22 8.86 -10.59
CA VAL A 100 -15.97 9.56 -10.28
C VAL A 100 -14.81 8.91 -11.03
N GLU A 101 -14.12 9.69 -11.87
CA GLU A 101 -12.88 9.26 -12.52
C GLU A 101 -11.72 9.20 -11.52
N ARG A 102 -10.96 8.10 -11.56
CA ARG A 102 -9.80 7.85 -10.71
C ARG A 102 -8.65 7.33 -11.58
N GLU A 103 -7.43 7.79 -11.29
CA GLU A 103 -6.22 7.20 -11.89
C GLU A 103 -5.91 5.89 -11.16
N VAL A 104 -5.81 4.80 -11.92
CA VAL A 104 -5.49 3.46 -11.41
C VAL A 104 -4.17 3.03 -12.02
N PHE A 105 -3.27 2.56 -11.15
CA PHE A 105 -1.98 2.01 -11.53
C PHE A 105 -2.12 0.51 -11.74
N PHE A 106 -1.56 -0.01 -12.82
CA PHE A 106 -1.61 -1.44 -13.12
C PHE A 106 -0.29 -1.94 -13.70
N MET A 107 -0.10 -3.26 -13.63
CA MET A 107 0.98 -3.97 -14.30
C MET A 107 0.40 -5.03 -15.24
N THR A 108 1.05 -5.25 -16.37
CA THR A 108 0.75 -6.40 -17.24
C THR A 108 1.57 -7.59 -16.78
N GLY A 109 0.89 -8.64 -16.36
CA GLY A 109 1.48 -9.87 -15.90
C GLY A 109 2.09 -10.70 -17.04
N ILE A 110 2.84 -11.73 -16.66
CA ILE A 110 3.44 -12.71 -17.57
C ILE A 110 2.40 -13.50 -18.37
N ASP A 111 1.17 -13.58 -17.86
CA ASP A 111 0.01 -14.18 -18.55
C ASP A 111 -0.74 -13.19 -19.45
N GLY A 112 -0.20 -11.97 -19.62
CA GLY A 112 -0.80 -10.91 -20.43
C GLY A 112 -1.99 -10.21 -19.79
N LYS A 113 -2.35 -10.55 -18.54
CA LYS A 113 -3.47 -9.88 -17.84
C LYS A 113 -3.02 -8.62 -17.11
N GLU A 114 -3.94 -7.67 -16.98
CA GLU A 114 -3.72 -6.48 -16.17
C GLU A 114 -4.02 -6.77 -14.70
N TYR A 115 -3.09 -6.37 -13.82
CA TYR A 115 -3.22 -6.47 -12.38
C TYR A 115 -3.14 -5.07 -11.77
N PRO A 116 -4.17 -4.60 -11.05
CA PRO A 116 -4.13 -3.31 -10.40
C PRO A 116 -3.15 -3.33 -9.22
N MET A 117 -2.43 -2.24 -9.03
CA MET A 117 -1.66 -1.99 -7.81
C MET A 117 -2.64 -1.79 -6.64
N PRO A 118 -2.31 -2.27 -5.43
CA PRO A 118 -3.15 -2.03 -4.27
C PRO A 118 -3.23 -0.53 -3.98
N SER A 119 -4.44 -0.02 -3.71
CA SER A 119 -4.60 1.38 -3.29
C SER A 119 -4.03 1.59 -1.88
N TYR A 120 -3.73 2.84 -1.52
CA TYR A 120 -3.28 3.18 -0.18
C TYR A 120 -4.29 2.71 0.89
N GLU A 121 -5.59 2.91 0.64
CA GLU A 121 -6.68 2.49 1.54
C GLU A 121 -6.71 0.97 1.70
N THR A 122 -6.45 0.23 0.62
CA THR A 122 -6.36 -1.24 0.66
C THR A 122 -5.21 -1.69 1.56
N ILE A 123 -4.06 -1.00 1.50
CA ILE A 123 -2.90 -1.31 2.35
C ILE A 123 -3.20 -0.99 3.82
N VAL A 124 -3.81 0.17 4.10
CA VAL A 124 -4.19 0.56 5.47
C VAL A 124 -5.23 -0.40 6.05
N SER A 125 -6.21 -0.83 5.26
CA SER A 125 -7.20 -1.81 5.73
C SER A 125 -6.54 -3.13 6.14
N ARG A 126 -5.65 -3.67 5.27
CA ARG A 126 -4.86 -4.87 5.58
C ARG A 126 -3.93 -4.70 6.78
N PHE A 127 -3.43 -3.48 6.99
CA PHE A 127 -2.67 -3.13 8.18
C PHE A 127 -3.52 -3.28 9.43
N GLY A 128 -4.73 -2.70 9.44
CA GLY A 128 -5.67 -2.79 10.55
C GLY A 128 -6.08 -4.22 10.88
N GLU A 129 -6.39 -5.03 9.86
CA GLU A 129 -6.73 -6.45 10.01
C GLU A 129 -5.63 -7.28 10.69
N ARG A 130 -4.37 -6.84 10.60
CA ARG A 130 -3.18 -7.56 11.10
C ARG A 130 -2.34 -6.68 12.02
N ARG A 131 -2.98 -5.76 12.75
CA ARG A 131 -2.30 -4.72 13.54
C ARG A 131 -1.23 -5.27 14.46
N GLU A 132 -1.56 -6.29 15.27
CA GLU A 132 -0.63 -6.86 16.26
C GLU A 132 0.65 -7.42 15.62
N LEU A 133 0.52 -8.05 14.45
CA LEU A 133 1.66 -8.55 13.68
C LEU A 133 2.55 -7.40 13.23
N PHE A 134 1.96 -6.33 12.69
CA PHE A 134 2.74 -5.20 12.19
C PHE A 134 3.36 -4.35 13.30
N GLU A 135 2.70 -4.21 14.45
CA GLU A 135 3.30 -3.58 15.65
C GLU A 135 4.56 -4.35 16.07
N THR A 136 4.46 -5.67 16.20
CA THR A 136 5.60 -6.53 16.51
C THR A 136 6.73 -6.37 15.48
N LYS A 137 6.40 -6.28 14.19
CA LYS A 137 7.38 -6.09 13.12
C LYS A 137 8.02 -4.70 13.15
N ALA A 138 7.26 -3.66 13.49
CA ALA A 138 7.78 -2.31 13.65
C ALA A 138 8.79 -2.24 14.80
N ASP A 139 8.51 -2.92 15.92
CA ASP A 139 9.41 -3.02 17.07
C ASP A 139 10.68 -3.81 16.75
N GLN A 140 10.59 -4.80 15.87
CA GLN A 140 11.74 -5.51 15.29
C GLN A 140 12.52 -4.68 14.24
N GLY A 141 12.07 -3.46 13.93
CA GLY A 141 12.73 -2.56 12.97
C GLY A 141 12.28 -2.73 11.51
N PHE A 142 11.34 -3.62 11.21
CA PHE A 142 10.76 -3.77 9.87
C PHE A 142 9.76 -2.65 9.62
N LYS A 143 10.25 -1.48 9.19
CA LYS A 143 9.41 -0.27 8.98
C LYS A 143 9.23 0.12 7.52
N LYS A 144 9.69 -0.69 6.57
CA LYS A 144 9.67 -0.36 5.14
C LYS A 144 8.53 -1.07 4.42
N LEU A 145 7.71 -0.30 3.71
CA LEU A 145 6.79 -0.82 2.70
C LEU A 145 7.62 -1.16 1.46
N VAL A 146 7.34 -2.29 0.81
CA VAL A 146 7.91 -2.64 -0.50
C VAL A 146 6.79 -3.13 -1.41
N LEU A 147 6.52 -2.38 -2.47
CA LEU A 147 5.60 -2.75 -3.55
C LEU A 147 6.40 -3.45 -4.64
N VAL A 148 6.16 -4.75 -4.81
CA VAL A 148 6.88 -5.60 -5.76
C VAL A 148 5.94 -6.03 -6.89
N PRO A 149 6.21 -5.66 -8.15
CA PRO A 149 5.41 -6.09 -9.30
C PRO A 149 5.80 -7.51 -9.72
N PHE A 150 5.53 -8.49 -8.86
CA PHE A 150 6.00 -9.87 -9.00
C PHE A 150 5.40 -10.62 -10.21
N GLY A 151 4.30 -10.11 -10.78
CA GLY A 151 3.62 -10.73 -11.92
C GLY A 151 4.28 -10.46 -13.26
N ILE A 152 5.21 -9.49 -13.36
CA ILE A 152 5.86 -9.13 -14.62
C ILE A 152 6.86 -10.22 -15.01
N GLY A 153 6.86 -10.62 -16.30
CA GLY A 153 7.84 -11.58 -16.81
C GLY A 153 9.29 -11.13 -16.60
N LEU A 154 10.16 -12.08 -16.24
CA LEU A 154 11.55 -11.79 -15.87
C LEU A 154 12.32 -11.04 -16.98
N ASP A 155 12.15 -11.43 -18.23
CA ASP A 155 12.79 -10.74 -19.36
C ASP A 155 12.32 -9.29 -19.48
N ALA A 156 11.03 -9.02 -19.28
CA ALA A 156 10.49 -7.66 -19.28
C ALA A 156 11.03 -6.83 -18.11
N LEU A 157 11.13 -7.42 -16.91
CA LEU A 157 11.76 -6.77 -15.76
C LEU A 157 13.22 -6.41 -16.07
N ILE A 158 14.00 -7.37 -16.56
CA ILE A 158 15.40 -7.19 -16.93
C ILE A 158 15.56 -6.01 -17.90
N GLN A 159 14.73 -5.94 -18.94
CA GLN A 159 14.81 -4.84 -19.91
C GLN A 159 14.45 -3.49 -19.29
N LYS A 160 13.42 -3.42 -18.44
CA LYS A 160 13.03 -2.19 -17.72
C LYS A 160 14.14 -1.73 -16.78
N PHE A 161 14.75 -2.63 -16.01
CA PHE A 161 15.90 -2.33 -15.16
C PHE A 161 17.11 -1.86 -15.98
N ARG A 162 17.44 -2.53 -17.09
CA ARG A 162 18.55 -2.12 -17.97
C ARG A 162 18.33 -0.69 -18.47
N ALA A 163 17.14 -0.41 -19.01
CA ALA A 163 16.80 0.90 -19.53
C ALA A 163 16.90 1.99 -18.44
N HIS A 164 16.41 1.70 -17.24
CA HIS A 164 16.49 2.63 -16.10
C HIS A 164 17.95 2.92 -15.70
N LEU A 165 18.79 1.89 -15.56
CA LEU A 165 20.20 2.05 -15.17
C LEU A 165 21.01 2.81 -16.22
N LEU A 166 20.77 2.57 -17.51
CA LEU A 166 21.38 3.32 -18.60
C LEU A 166 20.95 4.80 -18.57
N ALA A 167 19.67 5.08 -18.34
CA ALA A 167 19.18 6.45 -18.19
C ALA A 167 19.79 7.14 -16.97
N TYR A 168 19.90 6.43 -15.84
CA TYR A 168 20.52 6.93 -14.63
C TYR A 168 22.00 7.27 -14.83
N LYS A 169 22.78 6.39 -15.50
CA LYS A 169 24.19 6.65 -15.88
C LYS A 169 24.34 7.89 -16.74
N LYS A 170 23.42 8.13 -17.68
CA LYS A 170 23.43 9.33 -18.52
C LYS A 170 23.28 10.61 -17.69
N ALA A 171 22.43 10.59 -16.68
CA ALA A 171 22.24 11.70 -15.75
C ALA A 171 23.36 11.79 -14.68
N HIS A 172 24.01 10.67 -14.36
CA HIS A 172 25.04 10.55 -13.34
C HIS A 172 26.29 9.85 -13.91
N PRO A 173 27.18 10.58 -14.62
CA PRO A 173 28.29 9.98 -15.34
C PRO A 173 29.24 9.14 -14.49
N ALA A 174 29.30 9.39 -13.17
CA ALA A 174 30.14 8.63 -12.25
C ALA A 174 29.53 7.27 -11.82
N PHE A 175 28.24 7.04 -12.05
CA PHE A 175 27.57 5.79 -11.70
C PHE A 175 28.23 4.59 -12.41
N GLY A 176 28.37 3.47 -11.70
CA GLY A 176 28.95 2.24 -12.25
C GLY A 176 30.48 2.23 -12.39
N ARG A 177 31.17 3.32 -12.05
CA ARG A 177 32.65 3.36 -12.02
C ARG A 177 33.20 2.68 -10.77
N ILE A 178 34.35 2.05 -10.90
CA ILE A 178 35.13 1.53 -9.76
C ILE A 178 35.66 2.70 -8.92
N ASP A 179 36.19 3.73 -9.58
CA ASP A 179 36.57 5.01 -8.97
C ASP A 179 35.73 6.12 -9.62
N PRO A 180 34.86 6.82 -8.87
CA PRO A 180 34.01 7.89 -9.41
C PRO A 180 34.79 9.00 -10.15
N SER A 181 36.06 9.22 -9.77
CA SER A 181 36.93 10.26 -10.30
C SER A 181 37.64 9.88 -11.59
N LEU A 182 37.72 8.59 -11.93
CA LEU A 182 38.46 8.08 -13.08
C LEU A 182 37.53 7.42 -14.09
N ARG A 183 37.78 7.64 -15.38
CA ARG A 183 37.05 6.94 -16.44
C ARG A 183 37.43 5.46 -16.47
N ASP A 184 36.46 4.59 -16.70
CA ASP A 184 36.67 3.14 -16.80
C ASP A 184 35.74 2.45 -17.81
N GLY A 185 35.69 1.11 -17.78
CA GLY A 185 34.85 0.26 -18.61
C GLY A 185 33.37 0.68 -18.67
N SER A 186 32.86 1.34 -17.62
CA SER A 186 31.47 1.81 -17.54
C SER A 186 31.15 3.02 -18.41
N ASP A 187 32.18 3.73 -18.92
CA ASP A 187 32.00 4.91 -19.77
C ASP A 187 31.98 4.58 -21.27
N HIS A 188 32.17 3.31 -21.65
CA HIS A 188 32.10 2.87 -23.03
C HIS A 188 30.65 2.79 -23.53
N SER A 189 30.44 3.02 -24.83
CA SER A 189 29.10 3.03 -25.45
C SER A 189 28.39 1.68 -25.43
N ASN A 190 29.13 0.58 -25.30
CA ASN A 190 28.62 -0.79 -25.20
C ASN A 190 28.55 -1.32 -23.76
N TRP A 191 28.68 -0.44 -22.76
CA TRP A 191 28.56 -0.85 -21.37
C TRP A 191 27.15 -1.35 -21.08
N ASP A 192 27.05 -2.58 -20.58
CA ASP A 192 25.81 -3.14 -20.04
C ASP A 192 25.89 -3.12 -18.50
N PRO A 193 25.02 -2.36 -17.82
CA PRO A 193 24.99 -2.32 -16.37
C PRO A 193 24.45 -3.61 -15.73
N LEU A 194 23.92 -4.54 -16.53
CA LEU A 194 23.34 -5.79 -16.05
C LEU A 194 24.00 -7.00 -16.68
N TRP A 195 24.65 -7.80 -15.84
CA TRP A 195 25.03 -9.15 -16.20
C TRP A 195 23.84 -10.10 -15.98
N ILE A 196 23.50 -10.88 -16.99
CA ILE A 196 22.40 -11.86 -16.94
C ILE A 196 22.97 -13.21 -17.32
N SER A 197 22.77 -14.20 -16.45
CA SER A 197 23.12 -15.58 -16.77
C SER A 197 22.16 -16.15 -17.81
N ASP A 198 22.65 -17.00 -18.71
CA ASP A 198 21.82 -17.65 -19.73
C ASP A 198 20.69 -18.48 -19.14
N TRP A 199 20.85 -18.98 -17.91
CA TRP A 199 19.82 -19.72 -17.17
C TRP A 199 18.58 -18.89 -16.81
N TYR A 200 18.68 -17.55 -16.79
CA TYR A 200 17.55 -16.67 -16.46
C TYR A 200 16.71 -16.27 -17.67
N ARG A 201 17.18 -16.55 -18.89
CA ARG A 201 16.45 -16.25 -20.11
C ARG A 201 15.17 -17.08 -20.14
N GLU A 202 14.02 -16.42 -20.25
CA GLU A 202 12.70 -17.07 -20.25
C GLU A 202 12.41 -17.93 -19.00
N ALA A 203 13.18 -17.77 -17.93
CA ALA A 203 13.12 -18.66 -16.77
C ALA A 203 11.76 -18.61 -16.04
N GLY A 204 11.03 -17.50 -16.19
CA GLY A 204 9.69 -17.31 -15.65
C GLY A 204 8.58 -18.08 -16.40
N ILE A 205 8.84 -18.60 -17.60
CA ILE A 205 7.84 -19.31 -18.43
C ILE A 205 8.24 -20.76 -18.77
N ASN A 206 9.52 -21.12 -18.68
CA ASN A 206 10.02 -22.44 -19.07
C ASN A 206 10.19 -23.43 -17.89
N ASN A 207 9.59 -23.13 -16.73
CA ASN A 207 9.66 -23.92 -15.48
C ASN A 207 11.08 -24.16 -14.93
N THR A 208 12.08 -23.39 -15.35
CA THR A 208 13.45 -23.50 -14.80
C THR A 208 13.61 -22.78 -13.46
N LEU A 209 12.75 -21.80 -13.16
CA LEU A 209 12.61 -21.21 -11.83
C LEU A 209 11.57 -21.98 -11.00
N VAL A 210 12.05 -22.67 -9.97
CA VAL A 210 11.21 -23.35 -8.97
C VAL A 210 11.03 -22.44 -7.76
N TYR A 211 9.82 -21.91 -7.56
CA TYR A 211 9.50 -21.03 -6.43
C TYR A 211 9.19 -21.81 -5.14
N ASP A 212 8.59 -23.00 -5.26
CA ASP A 212 8.25 -23.89 -4.15
C ASP A 212 8.93 -25.25 -4.35
N PRO A 213 10.19 -25.42 -3.92
CA PRO A 213 10.92 -26.68 -4.09
C PRO A 213 10.27 -27.80 -3.26
N VAL A 214 9.97 -28.93 -3.92
CA VAL A 214 9.35 -30.11 -3.29
C VAL A 214 10.38 -30.99 -2.58
N SER A 215 11.62 -30.97 -3.04
CA SER A 215 12.78 -31.59 -2.40
C SER A 215 14.04 -30.81 -2.73
N PHE A 216 15.06 -30.96 -1.89
CA PHE A 216 16.43 -30.55 -2.21
C PHE A 216 17.25 -31.83 -2.33
N ASP A 217 17.99 -31.95 -3.42
CA ASP A 217 18.87 -33.08 -3.70
C ASP A 217 20.23 -32.92 -3.00
#